data_AF-A0A9Q0CJ30-F1
#
_entry.id   AF-A0A9Q0CJ30-F1
#
_cell.length_a   1.000
_cell.length_b   1.000
_cell.length_c   1.000
_cell.angle_alpha   90.00
_cell.angle_beta   90.00
_cell.angle_gamma   90.00
#
_symmetry.space_group_name_H-M   'P 1'
#
loop_
_entity.id
_entity.type
_entity.pdbx_description
1 polymer ?
#
loop_
_entity_poly.entity_id
_entity_poly.type
_entity_poly.pdbx_seq_one_letter_code
_entity_poly.pdbx_strand_id
1 'polypeptide(L)'
;MYMEVSYTEEKKGFVKDAVTYTVMDDLSVSPMSTTSTITFLGQFSARDVSCLEEKTVKLGRKEALRLLKASLQSKTVLTDVFLRN
;
A
#
# COMPACT_ATOMS: atom_id res chain seq x y z
N MET A 1 -33.20 19.75 -30.49
CA MET A 1 -32.41 20.06 -29.27
C MET A 1 -32.52 18.87 -28.35
N TYR A 2 -31.49 18.04 -28.27
CA TYR A 2 -30.94 17.45 -27.04
C TYR A 2 -29.55 16.97 -27.43
N MET A 3 -28.54 17.58 -26.84
CA MET A 3 -27.16 17.18 -26.98
C MET A 3 -26.89 16.29 -25.76
N GLU A 4 -26.77 14.99 -25.96
CA GLU A 4 -26.29 14.10 -24.89
C GLU A 4 -24.83 14.43 -24.64
N VAL A 5 -24.57 15.28 -23.64
CA VAL A 5 -23.23 15.48 -23.12
C VAL A 5 -22.93 14.28 -22.24
N SER A 6 -22.36 13.23 -22.83
CA SER A 6 -21.74 12.16 -22.04
C SER A 6 -20.46 12.71 -21.43
N TYR A 7 -20.52 13.14 -20.17
CA TYR A 7 -19.32 13.37 -19.37
C TYR A 7 -18.64 12.01 -19.17
N THR A 8 -17.57 11.73 -19.91
CA THR A 8 -16.69 10.62 -19.57
C THR A 8 -15.90 11.05 -18.34
N GLU A 9 -16.23 10.46 -17.20
CA GLU A 9 -15.47 10.54 -15.95
C GLU A 9 -13.99 10.31 -16.26
N GLU A 10 -13.20 11.39 -16.33
CA GLU A 10 -11.76 11.29 -16.41
C GLU A 10 -11.29 10.66 -15.09
N LYS A 11 -11.04 9.35 -15.10
CA LYS A 11 -10.43 8.63 -13.96
C LYS A 11 -9.04 9.22 -13.71
N LYS A 12 -8.98 10.25 -12.87
CA LYS A 12 -7.79 11.06 -12.57
C LYS A 12 -6.88 10.44 -11.50
N GLY A 13 -6.77 9.11 -11.46
CA GLY A 13 -6.05 8.40 -10.40
C GLY A 13 -5.46 7.06 -10.84
N PHE A 14 -4.41 6.64 -10.13
CA PHE A 14 -3.69 5.38 -10.38
C PHE A 14 -4.36 4.14 -9.74
N VAL A 15 -5.33 4.36 -8.85
CA VAL A 15 -6.02 3.32 -8.09
C VAL A 15 -7.45 3.15 -8.57
N LYS A 16 -7.89 1.90 -8.65
CA LYS A 16 -9.27 1.54 -8.96
C LYS A 16 -10.11 1.72 -7.69
N ASP A 17 -11.30 2.28 -7.89
CA ASP A 17 -12.28 2.44 -6.81
C ASP A 17 -12.71 1.08 -6.24
N ALA A 18 -13.02 1.04 -4.95
CA ALA A 18 -13.41 -0.16 -4.19
C ALA A 18 -12.38 -1.31 -4.17
N VAL A 19 -11.10 -1.04 -4.46
CA VAL A 19 -10.00 -2.02 -4.34
C VAL A 19 -9.05 -1.60 -3.22
N THR A 20 -8.84 -2.49 -2.25
CA THR A 20 -7.76 -2.34 -1.27
C THR A 20 -6.44 -2.75 -1.91
N TYR A 21 -5.35 -2.05 -1.61
CA TYR A 21 -4.03 -2.34 -2.15
C TYR A 21 -3.05 -2.67 -1.02
N THR A 22 -2.17 -3.63 -1.29
CA THR A 22 -1.02 -3.96 -0.45
C THR A 22 0.19 -3.25 -1.01
N VAL A 23 0.91 -2.53 -0.15
CA VAL A 23 2.20 -1.93 -0.46
C VAL A 23 3.28 -2.67 0.33
N MET A 24 4.27 -3.23 -0.36
CA MET A 24 5.39 -3.93 0.29
C MET A 24 6.52 -2.97 0.66
N ASP A 25 7.52 -3.48 1.37
CA ASP A 25 8.61 -2.68 1.91
C ASP A 25 9.45 -1.97 0.83
N ASP A 26 9.49 -2.53 -0.38
CA ASP A 26 10.12 -1.95 -1.57
C ASP A 26 9.21 -0.98 -2.34
N LEU A 27 8.06 -0.62 -1.77
CA LEU A 27 6.98 0.16 -2.37
C LEU A 27 6.30 -0.49 -3.56
N SER A 28 6.49 -1.79 -3.80
CA SER A 28 5.69 -2.50 -4.80
C SER A 28 4.23 -2.53 -4.37
N VAL A 29 3.33 -2.20 -5.31
CA VAL A 29 1.90 -2.09 -5.06
C VAL A 29 1.16 -3.20 -5.79
N SER A 30 0.32 -3.93 -5.07
CA SER A 30 -0.54 -4.97 -5.63
C SER A 30 -1.96 -4.87 -5.08
N PRO A 31 -3.00 -5.25 -5.83
CA PRO A 31 -4.35 -5.38 -5.28
C PRO A 31 -4.34 -6.39 -4.12
N MET A 32 -4.99 -6.03 -3.03
CA MET A 32 -5.14 -6.91 -1.88
C MET A 32 -6.16 -8.00 -2.23
N SER A 33 -5.70 -9.24 -2.22
CA SER A 33 -6.57 -10.41 -2.24
C SER A 33 -6.42 -11.13 -0.90
N THR A 34 -7.53 -11.49 -0.26
CA THR A 34 -7.53 -12.23 1.01
C THR A 34 -6.73 -13.53 0.91
N THR A 35 -6.80 -14.23 -0.23
CA THR A 35 -6.00 -15.45 -0.48
C THR A 35 -4.51 -15.17 -0.65
N SER A 36 -4.15 -14.02 -1.23
CA SER A 36 -2.75 -13.58 -1.39
C SER A 36 -2.14 -13.13 -0.07
N THR A 37 -2.91 -12.45 0.80
CA THR A 37 -2.46 -12.05 2.14
C THR A 37 -2.21 -13.29 3.01
N ILE A 38 -3.10 -14.28 3.01
CA ILE A 38 -2.90 -15.53 3.77
C ILE A 38 -1.66 -16.29 3.27
N THR A 39 -1.49 -16.40 1.94
CA THR A 39 -0.31 -17.04 1.35
C THR A 39 0.98 -16.29 1.66
N PHE A 40 0.95 -14.95 1.65
CA PHE A 40 2.09 -14.10 2.01
C PHE A 40 2.52 -14.31 3.47
N LEU A 41 1.56 -14.36 4.41
CA LEU A 41 1.82 -14.71 5.81
C LEU A 41 2.41 -16.13 5.95
N GLY A 42 1.92 -17.08 5.17
CA GLY A 42 2.45 -18.45 5.12
C GLY A 42 3.88 -18.54 4.56
N GLN A 43 4.21 -17.77 3.52
CA GLN A 43 5.56 -17.71 2.93
C GLN A 43 6.58 -17.06 3.87
N PHE A 44 6.16 -16.10 4.71
CA PHE A 44 7.02 -15.47 5.69
C PHE A 44 7.39 -16.39 6.87
N SER A 45 7.05 -17.69 6.80
CA SER A 45 7.28 -18.68 7.85
C SER A 45 6.66 -18.31 9.19
N ALA A 46 5.55 -17.56 9.18
CA ALA A 46 4.69 -17.40 10.35
C ALA A 46 3.95 -18.72 10.58
N ARG A 47 4.68 -19.74 11.07
CA ARG A 47 4.08 -20.98 11.59
C ARG A 47 3.13 -20.68 12.75
N ASP A 48 3.33 -19.54 13.39
CA ASP A 48 2.44 -18.98 14.37
C ASP A 48 2.09 -17.54 13.99
N VAL A 49 0.83 -17.30 13.63
CA VAL A 49 0.30 -15.95 13.37
C VAL A 49 0.26 -15.15 14.69
N SER A 50 0.40 -15.81 15.85
CA SER A 50 0.44 -15.16 17.16
C SER A 50 1.63 -14.23 17.39
N CYS A 51 2.70 -14.35 16.59
CA CYS A 51 3.88 -13.48 16.70
C CYS A 51 3.80 -12.23 15.81
N LEU A 52 2.73 -12.09 15.02
CA LEU A 52 2.52 -10.94 14.15
C LEU A 52 1.84 -9.81 14.91
N GLU A 53 2.42 -8.61 14.81
CA GLU A 53 1.83 -7.38 15.36
C GLU A 53 1.17 -6.57 14.24
N GLU A 54 -0.12 -6.25 14.41
CA GLU A 54 -0.80 -5.30 13.54
C GLU A 54 -0.56 -3.88 14.05
N LYS A 55 -0.04 -3.01 13.17
CA LYS A 55 0.19 -1.60 13.49
C LYS A 55 -0.50 -0.71 12.46
N THR A 56 -1.45 0.09 12.92
CA THR A 56 -2.08 1.12 12.09
C THR A 56 -1.19 2.37 12.06
N VAL A 57 -0.72 2.74 10.87
CA VAL A 57 0.05 3.98 10.66
C VAL A 57 -0.83 5.02 9.96
N LYS A 58 -0.72 6.28 10.39
CA LYS A 58 -1.39 7.41 9.71
C LYS A 58 -0.40 8.05 8.74
N LEU A 59 -0.77 8.10 7.47
CA LEU A 59 0.00 8.75 6.42
C LEU A 59 -0.41 10.22 6.30
N GLY A 60 0.44 11.11 6.79
CA GLY A 60 0.34 12.55 6.59
C GLY A 60 1.41 13.07 5.62
N ARG A 61 1.47 14.40 5.48
CA ARG A 61 2.46 15.06 4.61
C ARG A 61 3.91 14.79 5.04
N LYS A 62 4.16 14.76 6.35
CA LYS A 62 5.52 14.53 6.88
C LYS A 62 5.98 13.10 6.61
N GLU A 63 5.09 12.14 6.81
CA GLU A 63 5.33 10.72 6.57
C GLU A 63 5.54 10.47 5.08
N ALA A 64 4.74 11.10 4.22
CA ALA A 64 4.93 11.03 2.76
C ALA A 64 6.30 11.56 2.31
N LEU A 65 6.77 12.68 2.87
CA LEU A 65 8.12 13.19 2.58
C LEU A 65 9.22 12.26 3.09
N ARG A 66 9.04 11.65 4.26
CA ARG A 66 10.00 10.67 4.79
C ARG A 66 10.04 9.41 3.93
N LEU A 67 8.90 8.93 3.46
CA LEU A 67 8.80 7.81 2.51
C LEU A 67 9.51 8.12 1.19
N LEU A 68 9.27 9.31 0.63
CA LEU A 68 9.96 9.73 -0.60
C LEU A 68 11.48 9.81 -0.40
N LYS A 69 11.94 10.33 0.74
CA LYS A 69 13.36 10.36 1.04
C LYS A 69 13.94 8.95 1.16
N ALA A 70 13.26 8.07 1.89
CA ALA A 70 13.70 6.69 2.10
C ALA A 70 13.67 5.88 0.79
N SER A 71 12.72 6.11 -0.12
CA SER A 71 12.64 5.41 -1.41
C SER A 71 13.82 5.70 -2.33
N LEU A 72 14.51 6.82 -2.13
CA LEU A 72 15.71 7.19 -2.88
C LEU A 72 17.00 6.62 -2.25
N GLN A 73 16.93 6.18 -1.00
CA GLN A 73 18.10 5.82 -0.19
C GLN A 73 18.15 4.34 0.19
N SER A 74 17.00 3.66 0.16
CA SER A 74 16.85 2.31 0.69
C SER A 74 15.90 1.46 -0.14
N LYS A 75 16.04 0.14 0.00
CA LYS A 75 15.12 -0.87 -0.55
C LYS A 75 14.07 -1.32 0.48
N THR A 76 14.25 -0.96 1.75
CA THR A 76 13.37 -1.34 2.88
C THR A 76 12.66 -0.10 3.43
N VAL A 77 11.87 0.53 2.57
CA VAL A 77 11.39 1.90 2.73
C VAL A 77 10.36 2.03 3.86
N LEU A 78 9.41 1.09 3.95
CA LEU A 78 8.37 1.13 4.98
C LEU A 78 8.97 0.83 6.36
N THR A 79 9.89 -0.14 6.42
CA THR A 79 10.65 -0.49 7.63
C THR A 79 11.44 0.73 8.12
N ASP A 80 12.15 1.42 7.23
CA ASP A 80 12.96 2.58 7.57
C ASP A 80 12.16 3.78 8.09
N VAL A 81 10.91 3.92 7.66
CA VAL A 81 10.06 5.07 8.04
C VAL A 81 9.20 4.77 9.27
N PHE A 82 8.69 3.55 9.42
CA PHE A 82 7.67 3.22 10.42
C PHE A 82 8.15 2.30 11.55
N LEU A 83 9.27 1.60 11.37
CA LEU A 83 9.81 0.65 12.34
C LEU A 83 11.22 1.03 12.85
N ARG A 84 11.98 1.83 12.10
CA ARG A 84 13.30 2.31 12.52
C ARG A 84 13.15 3.45 13.55
N ASN A 85 13.59 3.17 14.78
CA ASN A 85 13.51 4.06 15.94
C ASN A 85 14.77 4.93 16.07
#